data_AF-A0A7Y0CGV7-F1
#
_entry.id   AF-A0A7Y0CGV7-F1
#
_cell.length_a   1.000
_cell.length_b   1.000
_cell.length_c   1.000
_cell.angle_alpha   90.00
_cell.angle_beta   90.00
_cell.angle_gamma   90.00
#
_symmetry.space_group_name_H-M   'P 1'
#
loop_
_entity.id
_entity.type
_entity.pdbx_description
1 polymer ?
#
loop_
_entity_poly.entity_id
_entity_poly.type
_entity_poly.pdbx_seq_one_letter_code
_entity_poly.pdbx_strand_id
1 'polypeptide(L)'
;MAVYAARRKALAWFAGGVATFALGALSAIAASNSDTGGVIWTGGMLFGAVMFWRSLRLYRAVRPAGVATTWRGRAVVTVGAAACLALGIGALNATAAPAQVPPATDIGSCWKDTAGGHLSPVPCQSEHNYRMTSVVSDSSLCPQVSRSYVKLSVLRLGCLVDD
;
A
#
# COMPACT_ATOMS: atom_id res chain seq x y z
N MET A 1 -45.07 -6.51 3.71
CA MET A 1 -44.28 -5.26 3.90
C MET A 1 -43.00 -5.46 4.73
N ALA A 2 -43.00 -6.25 5.81
CA ALA A 2 -41.83 -6.46 6.67
C ALA A 2 -40.56 -6.96 5.94
N VAL A 3 -40.70 -7.84 4.95
CA VAL A 3 -39.57 -8.41 4.19
C VAL A 3 -38.87 -7.37 3.31
N TYR A 4 -39.61 -6.43 2.71
CA TYR A 4 -39.02 -5.33 1.92
C TYR A 4 -38.24 -4.35 2.81
N ALA A 5 -38.77 -4.03 4.00
CA ALA A 5 -38.08 -3.18 4.96
C ALA A 5 -36.79 -3.83 5.48
N ALA A 6 -36.82 -5.14 5.78
CA ALA A 6 -35.63 -5.91 6.17
C ALA A 6 -34.56 -5.93 5.08
N ARG A 7 -34.95 -6.08 3.81
CA ARG A 7 -34.03 -6.03 2.66
C ARG A 7 -33.40 -4.66 2.46
N ARG A 8 -34.18 -3.59 2.61
CA ARG A 8 -33.67 -2.21 2.48
C ARG A 8 -32.67 -1.90 3.59
N LYS A 9 -32.94 -2.33 4.83
CA LYS A 9 -31.95 -2.25 5.92
C LYS A 9 -30.69 -3.05 5.61
N ALA A 10 -30.82 -4.30 5.15
CA ALA A 10 -29.66 -5.13 4.80
C ALA A 10 -28.79 -4.52 3.68
N LEU A 11 -29.42 -3.93 2.66
CA LEU A 11 -28.71 -3.21 1.59
C LEU A 11 -28.01 -1.94 2.10
N ALA A 12 -28.65 -1.19 3.01
CA ALA A 12 -28.02 -0.02 3.63
C ALA A 12 -26.80 -0.41 4.48
N TRP A 13 -26.90 -1.50 5.25
CA TRP A 13 -25.77 -2.06 6.00
C TRP A 13 -24.64 -2.56 5.09
N PHE A 14 -24.99 -3.21 3.97
CA PHE A 14 -24.00 -3.62 2.97
C PHE A 14 -23.30 -2.40 2.36
N ALA A 15 -24.05 -1.39 1.94
CA ALA A 15 -23.48 -0.15 1.39
C ALA A 15 -22.58 0.57 2.41
N GLY A 16 -22.98 0.62 3.68
CA GLY A 16 -22.14 1.15 4.75
C GLY A 16 -20.85 0.35 4.95
N GLY A 17 -20.91 -0.98 4.85
CA GLY A 17 -19.74 -1.86 4.88
C GLY A 17 -18.80 -1.62 3.70
N VAL A 18 -19.33 -1.45 2.49
CA VAL A 18 -18.54 -1.12 1.29
C VAL A 18 -17.88 0.26 1.44
N ALA A 19 -18.61 1.27 1.92
CA ALA A 19 -18.08 2.62 2.10
C ALA A 19 -16.94 2.65 3.13
N THR A 20 -17.12 1.96 4.27
CA THR A 20 -16.08 1.86 5.30
C THR A 20 -14.85 1.09 4.82
N PHE A 21 -15.04 -0.02 4.07
CA PHE A 21 -13.93 -0.73 3.44
C PHE A 21 -13.19 0.16 2.42
N ALA A 22 -13.92 0.88 1.58
CA ALA A 22 -13.32 1.76 0.57
C ALA A 22 -12.51 2.89 1.22
N LEU A 23 -13.03 3.51 2.28
CA LEU A 23 -12.29 4.50 3.06
C LEU A 23 -11.03 3.89 3.66
N GLY A 24 -11.09 2.70 4.26
CA GLY A 24 -9.92 2.00 4.81
C GLY A 24 -8.88 1.58 3.77
N ALA A 25 -9.31 1.21 2.55
CA ALA A 25 -8.40 0.84 1.48
C ALA A 25 -7.72 2.07 0.85
N LEU A 26 -8.48 3.12 0.56
CA LEU A 26 -7.93 4.39 0.06
C LEU A 26 -6.97 5.02 1.04
N SER A 27 -7.30 4.92 2.33
CA SER A 27 -6.46 5.40 3.38
C SER A 27 -5.12 4.61 3.37
N ALA A 28 -5.15 3.27 3.38
CA ALA A 28 -3.93 2.46 3.34
C ALA A 28 -3.03 2.76 2.13
N ILE A 29 -3.62 3.03 0.95
CA ILE A 29 -2.89 3.44 -0.26
C ILE A 29 -2.27 4.84 -0.12
N ALA A 30 -2.94 5.77 0.54
CA ALA A 30 -2.37 7.09 0.79
C ALA A 30 -1.19 7.01 1.78
N ALA A 31 -1.31 6.14 2.79
CA ALA A 31 -0.31 5.96 3.82
C ALA A 31 0.95 5.23 3.35
N SER A 32 0.84 4.33 2.37
CA SER A 32 2.02 3.68 1.76
C SER A 32 2.96 4.69 1.09
N ASN A 33 2.51 5.93 0.84
CA ASN A 33 3.33 7.01 0.30
C ASN A 33 3.91 7.94 1.37
N SER A 34 3.72 7.66 2.67
CA SER A 34 4.17 8.52 3.78
C SER A 34 5.01 7.74 4.80
N ASP A 35 6.10 8.35 5.29
CA ASP A 35 7.07 7.72 6.22
C ASP A 35 6.52 7.40 7.62
N THR A 36 5.24 7.65 7.88
CA THR A 36 4.62 7.48 9.21
C THR A 36 3.47 6.48 9.21
N GLY A 37 3.78 5.24 9.57
CA GLY A 37 2.86 4.36 10.31
C GLY A 37 2.22 3.23 9.50
N GLY A 38 2.74 2.01 9.64
CA GLY A 38 2.13 0.79 9.09
C GLY A 38 1.06 0.11 9.99
N VAL A 39 0.93 0.51 11.25
CA VAL A 39 0.13 -0.25 12.25
C VAL A 39 -1.33 0.21 12.35
N ILE A 40 -1.62 1.50 12.15
CA ILE A 40 -2.98 2.03 12.29
C ILE A 40 -3.85 1.67 11.05
N TRP A 41 -3.22 1.43 9.90
CA TRP A 41 -3.92 1.25 8.63
C TRP A 41 -4.33 -0.20 8.35
N THR A 42 -3.57 -1.18 8.85
CA THR A 42 -3.95 -2.61 8.83
C THR A 42 -5.23 -2.87 9.64
N GLY A 43 -5.44 -2.13 10.73
CA GLY A 43 -6.68 -2.19 11.53
C GLY A 43 -7.94 -1.81 10.74
N GLY A 44 -7.86 -0.77 9.91
CA GLY A 44 -8.98 -0.33 9.05
C GLY A 44 -9.35 -1.37 7.99
N MET A 45 -8.35 -2.01 7.38
CA MET A 45 -8.55 -3.09 6.42
C MET A 45 -9.19 -4.34 7.06
N LEU A 46 -8.72 -4.74 8.24
CA LEU A 46 -9.29 -5.87 9.00
C LEU A 46 -10.74 -5.60 9.40
N PHE A 47 -11.03 -4.40 9.92
CA PHE A 47 -12.38 -4.01 10.28
C PHE A 47 -13.32 -4.01 9.06
N GLY A 48 -12.86 -3.46 7.92
CA GLY A 48 -13.58 -3.48 6.66
C GLY A 48 -13.87 -4.90 6.17
N ALA A 49 -12.87 -5.80 6.23
CA ALA A 49 -13.03 -7.20 5.84
C ALA A 49 -14.05 -7.94 6.71
N VAL A 50 -14.03 -7.71 8.03
CA VAL A 50 -15.01 -8.29 8.98
C VAL A 50 -16.42 -7.77 8.69
N MET A 51 -16.58 -6.47 8.44
CA MET A 51 -17.88 -5.88 8.08
C MET A 51 -18.40 -6.42 6.74
N PHE A 52 -17.53 -6.53 5.73
CA PHE A 52 -17.88 -7.13 4.45
C PHE A 52 -18.33 -8.59 4.62
N TRP A 53 -17.58 -9.39 5.37
CA TRP A 53 -17.92 -10.78 5.67
C TRP A 53 -19.27 -10.92 6.38
N ARG A 54 -19.53 -10.07 7.39
CA ARG A 54 -20.80 -10.03 8.11
C ARG A 54 -21.95 -9.66 7.18
N SER A 55 -21.76 -8.67 6.30
CA SER A 55 -22.76 -8.26 5.32
C SER A 55 -23.08 -9.38 4.30
N LEU A 56 -22.06 -10.13 3.87
CA LEU A 56 -22.21 -11.24 2.93
C LEU A 56 -22.98 -12.41 3.57
N ARG A 57 -22.71 -12.71 4.85
CA ARG A 57 -23.47 -13.72 5.62
C ARG A 57 -24.93 -13.34 5.73
N LEU A 58 -25.23 -12.08 6.07
CA LEU A 58 -26.61 -11.59 6.12
C LEU A 58 -27.29 -11.70 4.75
N TYR A 59 -26.64 -11.25 3.67
CA TYR A 59 -27.18 -11.37 2.33
C TYR A 59 -27.48 -12.83 1.92
N ARG A 60 -26.55 -13.76 2.22
CA ARG A 60 -26.75 -15.20 1.97
C ARG A 60 -27.91 -15.77 2.79
N ALA A 61 -28.07 -15.36 4.05
CA ALA A 61 -29.15 -15.81 4.92
C ALA A 61 -30.54 -15.33 4.45
N VAL A 62 -30.64 -14.19 3.77
CA VAL A 62 -31.92 -13.69 3.21
C VAL A 62 -32.21 -14.24 1.81
N ARG A 63 -31.23 -14.85 1.13
CA ARG A 63 -31.39 -15.44 -0.21
C ARG A 63 -32.45 -16.56 -0.31
N PRO A 64 -32.59 -17.50 0.66
CA PRO A 64 -33.61 -18.54 0.59
C PRO A 64 -35.05 -18.04 0.81
N ALA A 65 -35.27 -16.78 1.18
CA ALA A 65 -36.60 -16.25 1.51
C ALA A 65 -37.54 -16.04 0.30
N GLY A 66 -37.25 -16.58 -0.88
CA GLY A 66 -38.16 -16.63 -2.04
C GLY A 66 -38.53 -15.30 -2.72
N VAL A 67 -38.14 -14.14 -2.17
CA VAL A 67 -38.50 -12.84 -2.74
C VAL A 67 -37.57 -12.49 -3.91
N ALA A 68 -38.14 -12.28 -5.10
CA ALA A 68 -37.39 -11.87 -6.30
C ALA A 68 -36.47 -10.68 -6.00
N THR A 69 -35.16 -10.86 -6.20
CA THR A 69 -34.17 -9.78 -6.12
C THR A 69 -34.44 -8.76 -7.23
N THR A 70 -34.65 -7.50 -6.87
CA THR A 70 -34.72 -6.42 -7.88
C THR A 70 -33.35 -6.29 -8.57
N TRP A 71 -33.35 -5.98 -9.87
CA TRP A 71 -32.11 -5.83 -10.64
C TRP A 71 -31.17 -4.79 -10.03
N ARG A 72 -31.72 -3.70 -9.47
CA ARG A 72 -30.97 -2.66 -8.75
C ARG A 72 -30.26 -3.21 -7.52
N GLY A 73 -30.92 -4.08 -6.74
CA GLY A 73 -30.32 -4.71 -5.57
C GLY A 73 -29.18 -5.67 -5.94
N ARG A 74 -29.32 -6.40 -7.06
CA ARG A 74 -28.22 -7.22 -7.59
C ARG A 74 -27.05 -6.35 -8.02
N ALA A 75 -27.30 -5.29 -8.79
CA ALA A 75 -26.27 -4.38 -9.27
C ALA A 75 -25.47 -3.76 -8.10
N VAL A 76 -26.13 -3.30 -7.03
CA VAL A 76 -25.45 -2.73 -5.85
C VAL A 76 -24.51 -3.75 -5.20
N VAL A 77 -24.95 -5.00 -5.04
CA VAL A 77 -24.14 -6.03 -4.40
C VAL A 77 -22.96 -6.43 -5.30
N THR A 78 -23.19 -6.62 -6.60
CA THR A 78 -22.13 -7.03 -7.53
C THR A 78 -21.10 -5.93 -7.74
N VAL A 79 -21.54 -4.68 -7.96
CA VAL A 79 -20.65 -3.53 -8.13
C VAL A 79 -19.90 -3.24 -6.83
N GLY A 80 -20.59 -3.28 -5.68
CA GLY A 80 -19.95 -3.08 -4.38
C GLY A 80 -18.89 -4.14 -4.07
N ALA A 81 -19.17 -5.41 -4.37
CA ALA A 81 -18.20 -6.49 -4.21
C ALA A 81 -17.01 -6.35 -5.17
N ALA A 82 -17.26 -6.01 -6.44
CA ALA A 82 -16.21 -5.77 -7.43
C ALA A 82 -15.31 -4.58 -7.02
N ALA A 83 -15.92 -3.50 -6.53
CA ALA A 83 -15.19 -2.34 -6.02
C ALA A 83 -14.31 -2.70 -4.81
N CYS A 84 -14.84 -3.47 -3.85
CA CYS A 84 -14.05 -3.93 -2.70
C CYS A 84 -12.88 -4.83 -3.14
N LEU A 85 -13.09 -5.73 -4.12
CA LEU A 85 -12.03 -6.56 -4.67
C LEU A 85 -10.95 -5.72 -5.35
N ALA A 86 -11.34 -4.78 -6.22
CA ALA A 86 -10.39 -3.91 -6.92
C ALA A 86 -9.57 -3.05 -5.95
N LEU A 87 -10.23 -2.44 -4.96
CA LEU A 87 -9.58 -1.63 -3.92
C LEU A 87 -8.69 -2.49 -3.01
N GLY A 88 -9.13 -3.69 -2.65
CA GLY A 88 -8.36 -4.64 -1.85
C GLY A 88 -7.07 -5.06 -2.56
N ILE A 89 -7.14 -5.38 -3.86
CA ILE A 89 -5.96 -5.70 -4.68
C ILE A 89 -5.03 -4.49 -4.78
N GLY A 90 -5.57 -3.29 -5.05
CA GLY A 90 -4.79 -2.07 -5.14
C GLY A 90 -4.02 -1.76 -3.85
N ALA A 91 -4.69 -1.87 -2.70
CA ALA A 91 -4.07 -1.68 -1.40
C ALA A 91 -3.07 -2.78 -1.04
N LEU A 92 -3.33 -4.04 -1.40
CA LEU A 92 -2.33 -5.12 -1.26
C LEU A 92 -1.08 -4.83 -2.09
N ASN A 93 -1.25 -4.40 -3.34
CA ASN A 93 -0.10 -4.07 -4.19
C ASN A 93 0.65 -2.84 -3.68
N ALA A 94 -0.05 -1.83 -3.15
CA ALA A 94 0.58 -0.64 -2.59
C ALA A 94 1.38 -0.94 -1.31
N THR A 95 0.92 -1.89 -0.49
CA THR A 95 1.56 -2.26 0.78
C THR A 95 2.58 -3.41 0.65
N ALA A 96 2.39 -4.31 -0.31
CA ALA A 96 3.27 -5.44 -0.57
C ALA A 96 4.28 -5.16 -1.69
N ALA A 97 4.17 -4.05 -2.42
CA ALA A 97 5.24 -3.61 -3.30
C ALA A 97 6.52 -3.49 -2.45
N PRO A 98 7.62 -4.15 -2.84
CA PRO A 98 8.89 -3.93 -2.16
C PRO A 98 9.17 -2.42 -2.23
N ALA A 99 9.50 -1.82 -1.09
CA ALA A 99 9.87 -0.42 -1.02
C ALA A 99 10.84 -0.15 -2.17
N GLN A 100 10.45 0.74 -3.09
CA GLN A 100 11.18 0.92 -4.33
C GLN A 100 12.60 1.30 -3.98
N VAL A 101 13.57 0.44 -4.29
CA VAL A 101 14.97 0.82 -4.25
C VAL A 101 15.08 1.88 -5.34
N PRO A 102 15.31 3.17 -5.01
CA PRO A 102 15.52 4.17 -6.04
C PRO A 102 16.66 3.69 -6.95
N PRO A 103 16.64 4.02 -8.24
CA PRO A 103 17.72 3.62 -9.14
C PRO A 103 19.04 3.94 -8.47
N ALA A 104 19.94 2.96 -8.38
CA ALA A 104 21.22 3.11 -7.67
C ALA A 104 22.05 4.30 -8.19
N THR A 105 21.67 4.86 -9.34
CA THR A 105 22.28 6.00 -10.01
C THR A 105 21.74 7.38 -9.56
N ASP A 106 20.66 7.43 -8.79
CA ASP A 106 19.95 8.68 -8.50
C ASP A 106 20.36 9.28 -7.15
N ILE A 107 20.64 10.59 -7.16
CA ILE A 107 20.94 11.36 -5.95
C ILE A 107 19.79 11.19 -4.95
N GLY A 108 20.15 10.89 -3.70
CA GLY A 108 19.20 10.58 -2.63
C GLY A 108 18.96 9.08 -2.42
N SER A 109 19.59 8.19 -3.21
CA SER A 109 19.55 6.75 -2.96
C SER A 109 20.27 6.37 -1.66
N CYS A 110 19.73 5.37 -0.97
CA CYS A 110 20.24 4.90 0.32
C CYS A 110 20.98 3.58 0.17
N TRP A 111 22.01 3.40 1.00
CA TRP A 111 22.98 2.33 0.87
C TRP A 111 23.31 1.73 2.24
N LYS A 112 23.52 0.42 2.26
CA LYS A 112 23.89 -0.31 3.48
C LYS A 112 25.15 -1.12 3.25
N ASP A 113 25.96 -1.23 4.30
CA ASP A 113 27.05 -2.20 4.36
C ASP A 113 26.51 -3.63 4.40
N THR A 114 26.96 -4.45 3.46
CA THR A 114 26.62 -5.87 3.38
C THR A 114 27.81 -6.69 3.88
N ALA A 115 27.54 -7.90 4.38
CA ALA A 115 28.59 -8.83 4.78
C ALA A 115 29.62 -9.01 3.65
N GLY A 116 30.90 -8.81 3.97
CA GLY A 116 31.98 -8.80 2.98
C GLY A 116 32.47 -7.42 2.54
N GLY A 117 31.98 -6.33 3.15
CA GLY A 117 32.47 -4.97 2.88
C GLY A 117 31.94 -4.38 1.56
N HIS A 118 30.83 -4.92 1.06
CA HIS A 118 30.18 -4.43 -0.16
C HIS A 118 29.01 -3.51 0.20
N LEU A 119 28.87 -2.42 -0.53
CA LEU A 119 27.73 -1.51 -0.43
C LEU A 119 26.61 -1.98 -1.37
N SER A 120 25.42 -2.19 -0.83
CA SER A 120 24.23 -2.53 -1.61
C SER A 120 23.21 -1.40 -1.55
N PRO A 121 22.57 -1.04 -2.66
CA PRO A 121 21.47 -0.09 -2.63
C PRO A 121 20.29 -0.73 -1.89
N VAL A 122 19.67 0.05 -1.01
CA VAL A 122 18.53 -0.37 -0.20
C VAL A 122 17.47 0.72 -0.22
N PRO A 123 16.20 0.40 0.09
CA PRO A 123 15.18 1.42 0.25
C PRO A 123 15.55 2.35 1.41
N CYS A 124 15.40 3.66 1.23
CA CYS A 124 15.63 4.64 2.30
C CYS A 124 14.72 4.47 3.52
N GLN A 125 13.61 3.75 3.35
CA GLN A 125 12.68 3.39 4.42
C GLN A 125 13.17 2.20 5.27
N SER A 126 14.23 1.51 4.84
CA SER A 126 14.86 0.42 5.58
C SER A 126 16.14 0.90 6.27
N GLU A 127 16.66 0.10 7.20
CA GLU A 127 17.94 0.40 7.85
C GLU A 127 19.05 0.55 6.81
N HIS A 128 19.67 1.71 6.77
CA HIS A 128 20.76 2.07 5.86
C HIS A 128 21.79 2.88 6.62
N ASN A 129 23.03 2.87 6.12
CA ASN A 129 24.16 3.52 6.80
C ASN A 129 24.55 4.82 6.07
N TYR A 130 24.22 4.91 4.78
CA TYR A 130 24.65 6.01 3.94
C TYR A 130 23.57 6.48 2.98
N ARG A 131 23.67 7.74 2.58
CA ARG A 131 22.84 8.38 1.58
C ARG A 131 23.69 9.06 0.51
N MET A 132 23.31 8.88 -0.76
CA MET A 132 24.03 9.48 -1.88
C MET A 132 23.65 10.94 -2.05
N THR A 133 24.63 11.84 -1.97
CA THR A 133 24.38 13.30 -2.02
C THR A 133 24.78 13.94 -3.34
N SER A 134 25.70 13.32 -4.08
CA SER A 134 26.13 13.81 -5.38
C SER A 134 26.65 12.70 -6.28
N VAL A 135 26.62 12.95 -7.59
CA VAL A 135 27.22 12.09 -8.61
C VAL A 135 28.30 12.89 -9.33
N VAL A 136 29.52 12.38 -9.27
CA VAL A 136 30.73 13.03 -9.78
C VAL A 136 31.47 12.10 -10.74
N SER A 137 32.35 12.66 -11.57
CA SER A 137 33.18 11.86 -12.49
C SER A 137 34.47 11.33 -11.84
N ASP A 138 34.89 11.92 -10.71
CA ASP A 138 36.13 11.59 -10.03
C ASP A 138 35.95 11.67 -8.51
N SER A 139 36.60 10.77 -7.76
CA SER A 139 36.51 10.70 -6.29
C SER A 139 37.03 11.97 -5.61
N SER A 140 37.95 12.70 -6.24
CA SER A 140 38.47 13.97 -5.74
C SER A 140 37.44 15.11 -5.75
N LEU A 141 36.37 14.95 -6.54
CA LEU A 141 35.26 15.92 -6.61
C LEU A 141 34.17 15.63 -5.58
N CYS A 142 34.29 14.56 -4.79
CA CYS A 142 33.33 14.30 -3.73
C CYS A 142 33.42 15.38 -2.63
N PRO A 143 32.28 15.82 -2.07
CA PRO A 143 32.26 16.69 -0.91
C PRO A 143 33.09 16.10 0.23
N GLN A 144 33.79 16.93 1.00
CA GLN A 144 34.63 16.49 2.13
C GLN A 144 33.83 15.77 3.24
N VAL A 145 32.52 15.97 3.27
CA VAL A 145 31.59 15.25 4.16
C VAL A 145 31.32 13.81 3.73
N SER A 146 31.75 13.41 2.53
CA SER A 146 31.53 12.06 2.00
C SER A 146 32.52 11.09 2.63
N ARG A 147 32.00 9.99 3.17
CA ARG A 147 32.80 8.94 3.82
C ARG A 147 33.30 7.90 2.82
N SER A 148 32.49 7.63 1.81
CA SER A 148 32.75 6.60 0.82
C SER A 148 32.17 7.01 -0.53
N TYR A 149 32.54 6.27 -1.57
CA TYR A 149 31.97 6.43 -2.91
C TYR A 149 31.68 5.08 -3.54
N VAL A 150 30.66 5.04 -4.40
CA VAL A 150 30.27 3.86 -5.17
C VAL A 150 30.43 4.11 -6.66
N LYS A 151 30.90 3.11 -7.40
CA LYS A 151 30.97 3.18 -8.86
C LYS A 151 29.59 2.92 -9.46
N LEU A 152 29.01 3.94 -10.10
CA LEU A 152 27.72 3.86 -10.78
C LEU A 152 27.90 3.45 -12.25
N SER A 153 28.96 3.95 -12.89
CA SER A 153 29.36 3.57 -14.25
C SER A 153 30.86 3.80 -14.44
N VAL A 154 31.37 3.54 -15.65
CA VAL A 154 32.80 3.73 -15.98
C VAL A 154 33.28 5.17 -15.73
N LEU A 155 32.38 6.16 -15.80
CA LEU A 155 32.69 7.59 -15.68
C LEU A 155 31.89 8.29 -14.57
N ARG A 156 31.18 7.55 -13.72
CA ARG A 156 30.33 8.13 -12.67
C ARG A 156 30.52 7.42 -11.34
N LEU A 157 30.75 8.23 -10.31
CA LEU A 157 30.89 7.86 -8.92
C LEU A 157 29.78 8.55 -8.12
N GLY A 158 29.12 7.81 -7.24
CA GLY A 158 28.19 8.34 -6.26
C GLY A 158 28.90 8.61 -4.95
N CYS A 159 28.83 9.83 -4.43
CA CYS A 159 29.42 10.19 -3.15
C CYS A 159 28.40 9.93 -2.03
N LEU A 160 28.82 9.17 -1.02
CA LEU A 160 27.98 8.70 0.07
C LEU A 160 28.35 9.43 1.37
N VAL A 161 27.32 9.90 2.07
CA VAL A 161 27.42 10.55 3.39
C VAL A 161 26.68 9.68 4.39
N ASP A 162 27.13 9.65 5.65
CA ASP A 162 26.41 8.99 6.74
C ASP A 162 25.01 9.62 6.88
N ASP A 163 23.96 8.79 6.98
CA ASP A 163 22.57 9.23 7.24
C ASP A 163 22.16 8.95 8.69
#